data_AF-A0A363SHD1-F1
#
_entry.id   AF-A0A363SHD1-F1
#
_cell.length_a   1.000
_cell.length_b   1.000
_cell.length_c   1.000
_cell.angle_alpha   90.00
_cell.angle_beta   90.00
_cell.angle_gamma   90.00
#
_symmetry.space_group_name_H-M   'P 1'
#
loop_
_entity.id
_entity.type
_entity.pdbx_description
1 polymer ?
#
loop_
_entity_poly.entity_id
_entity_poly.type
_entity_poly.pdbx_seq_one_letter_code
_entity_poly.pdbx_strand_id
1 'polypeptide(L)'
;MARESAGLSQGQVAKLMGFHRPTISEIEAGRRRVSADELTQFAELYGVETDWILSEQESDPSEDKILLAARQLSKMSGDDLNRLMKLVTMLKKPKAK
;
A
#
# COMPACT_ATOMS: atom_id res chain seq x y z
N MET A 1 -0.03 0.76 4.62
CA MET A 1 0.75 -0.15 5.49
C MET A 1 0.88 -1.53 4.82
N ALA A 2 2.04 -2.20 4.87
CA ALA A 2 2.33 -3.48 4.18
C ALA A 2 1.22 -4.54 4.35
N ARG A 3 0.85 -4.76 5.62
CA ARG A 3 -0.17 -5.71 6.03
C ARG A 3 -1.52 -5.46 5.33
N GLU A 4 -1.92 -4.20 5.27
CA GLU A 4 -3.21 -3.80 4.70
C GLU A 4 -3.20 -3.93 3.18
N SER A 5 -2.08 -3.62 2.54
CA SER A 5 -1.87 -3.85 1.11
C SER A 5 -1.96 -5.34 0.75
N ALA A 6 -1.54 -6.22 1.67
CA ALA A 6 -1.70 -7.67 1.57
C ALA A 6 -3.11 -8.18 1.97
N GLY A 7 -4.02 -7.31 2.40
CA GLY A 7 -5.39 -7.68 2.78
C GLY A 7 -5.50 -8.47 4.08
N LEU A 8 -4.48 -8.42 4.94
CA LEU A 8 -4.41 -9.22 6.17
C LEU A 8 -4.85 -8.41 7.40
N SER A 9 -5.56 -9.06 8.32
CA SER A 9 -5.80 -8.54 9.66
C SER A 9 -4.59 -8.79 10.58
N GLN A 10 -4.42 -7.97 11.62
CA GLN A 10 -3.37 -8.19 12.63
C GLN A 10 -3.45 -9.59 13.27
N GLY A 11 -4.67 -10.13 13.43
CA GLY A 11 -4.87 -11.48 13.98
C GLY A 11 -4.39 -12.58 13.03
N GLN A 12 -4.59 -12.42 11.72
CA GLN A 12 -4.07 -13.35 10.72
C GLN A 12 -2.55 -13.33 10.68
N VAL A 13 -1.93 -12.15 10.67
CA VAL A 13 -0.47 -12.00 10.73
C VAL A 13 0.08 -12.63 12.00
N ALA A 14 -0.52 -12.34 13.16
CA ALA A 14 -0.08 -12.92 14.42
C ALA A 14 -0.07 -14.45 14.38
N LYS A 15 -1.13 -15.06 13.84
CA LYS A 15 -1.21 -16.51 13.67
C LYS A 15 -0.13 -17.05 12.73
N LEU A 16 0.12 -16.37 11.61
CA LEU A 16 1.10 -16.80 10.60
C LEU A 16 2.55 -16.64 11.09
N MET A 17 2.81 -15.62 11.89
CA MET A 17 4.13 -15.33 12.49
C MET A 17 4.37 -16.07 13.82
N GLY A 18 3.39 -16.84 14.32
CA GLY A 18 3.50 -17.50 15.62
C GLY A 18 3.50 -16.54 16.82
N PHE A 19 2.92 -15.35 16.67
CA PHE A 19 2.83 -14.33 17.71
C PHE A 19 1.43 -14.24 18.34
N HIS A 20 1.38 -13.65 19.54
CA HIS A 20 0.12 -13.16 20.08
C HIS A 20 -0.30 -11.88 19.36
N ARG A 21 -1.62 -11.70 19.14
CA ARG A 21 -2.18 -10.53 18.44
C ARG A 21 -1.66 -9.16 18.95
N PRO A 22 -1.48 -8.92 20.27
CA PRO A 22 -0.91 -7.66 20.75
C PRO A 22 0.49 -7.37 20.20
N THR A 23 1.31 -8.39 19.98
CA THR A 23 2.67 -8.26 19.43
C THR A 23 2.67 -7.53 18.09
N ILE A 24 1.74 -7.89 17.19
CA ILE A 24 1.62 -7.23 15.88
C ILE A 24 1.21 -5.77 16.06
N SER A 25 0.25 -5.49 16.97
CA SER A 25 -0.16 -4.12 17.25
C SER A 25 0.94 -3.27 17.89
N GLU A 26 1.82 -3.86 18.71
CA GLU A 26 2.96 -3.16 19.31
C GLU A 26 4.07 -2.89 18.29
N ILE A 27 4.32 -3.84 17.38
CA ILE A 27 5.24 -3.67 16.25
C ILE A 27 4.75 -2.54 15.33
N GLU A 28 3.49 -2.60 14.89
CA GLU A 28 2.91 -1.59 13.98
C GLU A 28 2.82 -0.19 14.61
N ALA A 29 2.76 -0.12 15.94
CA ALA A 29 2.79 1.14 16.67
C ALA A 29 4.21 1.61 17.03
N GLY A 30 5.26 0.90 16.57
CA GLY A 30 6.66 1.23 16.83
C GLY A 30 7.10 1.04 18.29
N ARG A 31 6.27 0.42 19.13
CA ARG A 31 6.59 0.18 20.56
C ARG A 31 7.46 -1.05 20.77
N ARG A 32 7.46 -1.98 19.82
CA ARG A 32 8.29 -3.18 19.84
C ARG A 32 9.19 -3.22 18.60
N ARG A 33 10.48 -3.43 18.82
CA ARG A 33 11.44 -3.65 17.73
C ARG A 33 11.27 -5.04 17.12
N VAL A 34 11.60 -5.13 15.84
CA VAL A 34 11.54 -6.34 15.02
C VAL A 34 12.97 -6.77 14.71
N SER A 35 13.27 -8.06 14.79
CA SER A 35 14.58 -8.59 14.36
C SER A 35 14.70 -8.60 12.84
N ALA A 36 15.92 -8.76 12.31
CA ALA A 36 16.11 -8.89 10.86
C ALA A 36 15.39 -10.14 10.30
N ASP A 37 15.38 -11.24 11.04
CA ASP A 37 14.70 -12.47 10.62
C ASP A 37 13.17 -12.31 10.62
N GLU A 38 12.62 -11.62 11.62
CA GLU A 38 11.19 -11.30 11.67
C GLU A 38 10.80 -10.34 10.52
N LEU A 39 11.66 -9.36 10.21
CA LEU A 39 11.45 -8.43 9.09
C LEU A 39 11.40 -9.16 7.74
N THR A 40 12.32 -10.10 7.51
CA THR A 40 12.31 -10.93 6.29
C THR A 40 11.03 -11.74 6.18
N GLN A 41 10.60 -12.37 7.28
CA GLN A 41 9.33 -13.12 7.31
C GLN A 41 8.11 -12.23 7.04
N PHE A 42 8.09 -11.00 7.57
CA PHE A 42 7.03 -10.04 7.26
C PHE A 42 7.02 -9.66 5.77
N ALA A 43 8.20 -9.40 5.19
CA ALA A 43 8.33 -9.07 3.77
C ALA A 43 7.81 -10.20 2.86
N GLU A 44 8.21 -11.44 3.15
CA GLU A 44 7.69 -12.63 2.46
C GLU A 44 6.17 -12.79 2.62
N LEU A 45 5.66 -12.63 3.85
CA LEU A 45 4.24 -12.74 4.16
C LEU A 45 3.39 -11.69 3.42
N TYR A 46 3.92 -10.48 3.26
CA TYR A 46 3.23 -9.37 2.60
C TYR A 46 3.47 -9.30 1.10
N GLY A 47 4.42 -10.07 0.56
CA GLY A 47 4.78 -10.06 -0.85
C GLY A 47 5.48 -8.75 -1.28
N VAL A 48 6.31 -8.20 -0.40
CA VAL A 48 7.09 -6.96 -0.64
C VAL A 48 8.56 -7.18 -0.30
N GLU A 49 9.44 -6.27 -0.72
CA GLU A 49 10.83 -6.28 -0.28
C GLU A 49 10.99 -5.66 1.12
N THR A 50 12.02 -6.05 1.87
CA THR A 50 12.30 -5.51 3.20
C THR A 50 12.52 -4.00 3.19
N ASP A 51 13.12 -3.47 2.13
CA ASP A 51 13.34 -2.02 1.95
C ASP A 51 12.02 -1.25 1.91
N TRP A 52 10.97 -1.82 1.30
CA TRP A 52 9.64 -1.20 1.26
C TRP A 52 9.00 -1.10 2.66
N ILE A 53 9.29 -2.04 3.56
CA ILE A 53 8.82 -1.99 4.96
C ILE A 53 9.62 -0.95 5.77
N LEU A 54 10.92 -0.83 5.50
CA LEU A 54 11.83 0.07 6.20
C LEU A 54 11.80 1.51 5.67
N SER A 55 11.33 1.70 4.43
CA SER A 55 11.36 3.00 3.79
C SER A 55 10.46 3.97 4.58
N GLU A 56 11.06 5.01 5.15
CA GLU A 56 10.36 6.18 5.71
C GLU A 56 9.79 7.07 4.60
N GLN A 57 9.50 6.53 3.41
CA GLN A 57 8.68 7.27 2.48
C GLN A 57 7.33 7.44 3.18
N GLU A 58 7.06 8.64 3.69
CA GLU A 58 5.69 9.15 3.72
C GLU A 58 5.14 8.79 2.34
N SER A 59 4.34 7.73 2.25
CA SER A 59 3.65 7.44 1.01
C SER A 59 2.85 8.70 0.80
N ASP A 60 3.27 9.51 -0.19
CA ASP A 60 2.53 10.71 -0.52
C ASP A 60 1.11 10.21 -0.71
N PRO A 61 0.12 10.68 0.07
CA PRO A 61 -1.25 10.21 -0.08
C PRO A 61 -1.73 10.35 -1.54
N SER A 62 -1.06 11.18 -2.35
CA SER A 62 -1.20 11.25 -3.79
C SER A 62 -0.70 9.99 -4.53
N GLU A 63 0.42 9.37 -4.17
CA GLU A 63 0.92 8.11 -4.77
C GLU A 63 -0.02 6.94 -4.50
N ASP A 64 -0.51 6.80 -3.26
CA ASP A 64 -1.50 5.77 -2.90
C ASP A 64 -2.81 5.97 -3.69
N LYS A 65 -3.25 7.23 -3.87
CA LYS A 65 -4.41 7.58 -4.70
C LYS A 65 -4.17 7.33 -6.18
N ILE A 66 -2.96 7.59 -6.69
CA ILE A 66 -2.58 7.34 -8.09
C ILE A 66 -2.58 5.83 -8.35
N LEU A 67 -2.03 5.03 -7.43
CA LEU A 67 -2.00 3.58 -7.56
C LEU A 67 -3.40 2.97 -7.50
N LEU A 68 -4.25 3.46 -6.60
CA LEU A 68 -5.67 3.06 -6.52
C LEU A 68 -6.42 3.43 -7.80
N ALA A 69 -6.22 4.64 -8.32
CA ALA A 69 -6.80 5.09 -9.56
C ALA A 69 -6.35 4.21 -10.73
N ALA A 70 -5.06 3.89 -10.86
CA ALA A 70 -4.52 3.02 -11.91
C ALA A 70 -5.20 1.64 -11.93
N ARG A 71 -5.43 1.03 -10.75
CA ARG A 71 -6.15 -0.25 -10.62
C ARG A 71 -7.63 -0.18 -10.98
N GLN A 72 -8.29 0.95 -10.74
CA GLN A 72 -9.68 1.14 -11.12
C GLN A 72 -9.80 1.38 -12.63
N LEU A 73 -8.89 2.16 -13.20
CA LEU A 73 -8.83 2.45 -14.63
C LEU A 73 -8.56 1.19 -15.45
N SER A 74 -7.75 0.26 -14.96
CA SER A 74 -7.49 -1.01 -15.66
C SER A 74 -8.72 -1.92 -15.78
N LYS A 75 -9.80 -1.65 -15.02
CA LYS A 75 -11.07 -2.39 -15.06
C LYS A 75 -12.14 -1.71 -15.91
N MET A 76 -11.87 -0.52 -16.44
CA MET A 76 -12.82 0.22 -17.27
C MET A 76 -12.79 -0.26 -18.73
N SER A 77 -13.93 -0.14 -19.41
CA SER A 77 -14.01 -0.34 -20.87
C SER A 77 -13.17 0.70 -21.61
N GLY A 78 -12.65 0.35 -22.78
CA GLY A 78 -11.83 1.24 -23.61
C GLY A 78 -12.52 2.57 -23.94
N ASP A 79 -13.85 2.55 -24.15
CA ASP A 79 -14.63 3.76 -24.44
C ASP A 79 -14.73 4.72 -23.24
N ASP A 80 -14.88 4.18 -22.02
CA ASP A 80 -14.94 5.00 -20.82
C ASP A 80 -13.56 5.51 -20.41
N LEU A 81 -12.52 4.72 -20.63
CA LEU A 81 -11.14 5.16 -20.45
C LEU A 81 -10.82 6.34 -21.40
N ASN A 82 -11.26 6.26 -22.66
CA ASN A 82 -11.10 7.35 -23.63
C ASN A 82 -11.83 8.64 -23.20
N ARG A 83 -13.04 8.54 -22.65
CA ARG A 83 -13.77 9.69 -22.08
C ARG A 83 -13.00 10.31 -20.91
N LEU A 84 -12.48 9.47 -20.03
CA LEU A 84 -11.73 9.91 -18.86
C LEU A 84 -10.40 10.58 -19.26
N MET A 85 -9.70 10.04 -20.26
CA MET A 85 -8.49 10.68 -20.83
C MET A 85 -8.76 12.06 -21.43
N LYS A 86 -9.94 12.26 -22.05
CA LYS A 86 -10.38 13.60 -22.50
C LYS A 86 -10.61 14.56 -21.34
N LEU A 87 -11.21 14.10 -20.24
CA LEU A 87 -11.39 14.91 -19.03
C LEU A 87 -10.06 15.29 -18.37
N VAL A 88 -9.12 14.34 -18.25
CA VAL A 88 -7.78 14.59 -17.69
C VAL A 88 -6.99 15.59 -18.52
N THR A 89 -7.07 15.50 -19.86
CA THR A 89 -6.42 16.45 -20.76
C THR A 89 -7.06 17.84 -20.71
N MET A 90 -8.37 17.93 -20.49
CA MET A 90 -9.06 19.20 -20.19
C MET A 90 -8.60 19.78 -18.85
N LEU A 91 -8.48 18.98 -17.79
CA LEU A 91 -8.01 19.43 -16.48
C LEU A 91 -6.54 19.89 -16.49
N LYS A 92 -5.68 19.29 -17.33
CA LYS A 92 -4.30 19.76 -17.56
C LYS A 92 -4.23 21.09 -18.33
N LYS A 93 -5.31 21.50 -19.00
CA LYS A 93 -5.45 22.78 -19.71
C LYS A 93 -6.63 23.57 -19.11
N PRO A 94 -6.51 24.10 -17.88
CA PRO A 94 -6.54 25.56 -17.75
C PRO A 94 -5.72 26.09 -16.56
N LYS A 95 -4.54 26.64 -16.87
CA LYS A 95 -4.08 27.94 -16.34
C LYS A 95 -3.53 28.73 -17.52
N ALA A 96 -4.42 29.41 -18.24
CA ALA A 96 -4.05 30.46 -19.18
C ALA A 96 -4.88 31.70 -18.83
N LYS A 97 -4.17 32.67 -18.25
CA LYS A 97 -4.58 33.96 -17.67
C LYS A 97 -5.33 33.92 -16.35
#